data_AF-A0A7X9RLI0-F1
#
_entry.id   AF-A0A7X9RLI0-F1
#
_cell.length_a   1.000
_cell.length_b   1.000
_cell.length_c   1.000
_cell.angle_alpha   90.00
_cell.angle_beta   90.00
_cell.angle_gamma   90.00
#
_symmetry.space_group_name_H-M   'P 1'
#
loop_
_entity.id
_entity.type
_entity.pdbx_description
1 polymer ?
#
loop_
_entity_poly.entity_id
_entity_poly.type
_entity_poly.pdbx_seq_one_letter_code
_entity_poly.pdbx_strand_id
1 'polypeptide(L)'
;MEIKEIIKTLQPLNEIEKIQVVKCICINYEEFLMDCENFVQKRYQKFRCNPKNQFEKKADTILEKAIHEKNFMPDLFLIRLNRKQSACNSQIDFVFELLDKSFLETDPIRKSEISVETLDLCLSSDVSFIMVYIGMNK
;
A
#
# COMPACT_ATOMS: atom_id res chain seq x y z
N MET A 1 -10.51 -8.78 8.56
CA MET A 1 -9.32 -8.16 7.97
C MET A 1 -9.75 -7.65 6.61
N GLU A 2 -9.60 -6.37 6.36
CA GLU A 2 -10.21 -5.72 5.20
C GLU A 2 -9.17 -5.32 4.17
N ILE A 3 -9.50 -5.51 2.88
CA ILE A 3 -8.57 -5.36 1.77
C ILE A 3 -9.05 -4.30 0.77
N LYS A 4 -8.10 -3.62 0.13
CA LYS A 4 -8.35 -2.79 -1.06
C LYS A 4 -7.60 -3.38 -2.25
N GLU A 5 -8.32 -3.67 -3.33
CA GLU A 5 -7.71 -4.00 -4.61
C GLU A 5 -7.24 -2.74 -5.33
N ILE A 6 -6.03 -2.78 -5.87
CA ILE A 6 -5.42 -1.73 -6.68
C ILE A 6 -5.06 -2.38 -8.02
N ILE A 7 -5.72 -1.94 -9.10
CA ILE A 7 -5.47 -2.44 -10.45
C ILE A 7 -4.70 -1.35 -11.20
N LYS A 8 -3.51 -1.69 -11.68
CA LYS A 8 -2.66 -0.80 -12.46
C LYS A 8 -2.48 -1.36 -13.86
N THR A 9 -2.83 -0.56 -14.86
CA THR A 9 -2.61 -0.88 -16.28
C THR A 9 -1.38 -0.14 -16.77
N LEU A 10 -0.36 -0.88 -17.19
CA LEU A 10 0.83 -0.29 -17.80
C LEU A 10 0.65 -0.16 -19.31
N GLN A 11 0.98 1.00 -19.84
CA GLN A 11 1.12 1.18 -21.27
C GLN A 11 2.46 0.57 -21.70
N PRO A 12 2.48 -0.23 -22.79
CA PRO A 12 3.70 -0.85 -23.27
C PRO A 12 4.71 0.20 -23.73
N LEU A 13 6.00 -0.02 -23.45
CA LEU A 13 7.06 0.91 -23.87
C LEU A 13 7.38 0.79 -25.38
N ASN A 14 7.02 -0.33 -26.00
CA ASN A 14 7.17 -0.57 -27.44
C ASN A 14 5.90 -1.22 -28.01
N GLU A 15 5.62 -1.02 -29.31
CA GLU A 15 4.44 -1.55 -30.02
C GLU A 15 4.29 -3.10 -29.98
N ILE A 16 5.31 -3.81 -29.50
CA ILE A 16 5.38 -5.28 -29.42
C ILE A 16 5.01 -5.79 -28.01
N GLU A 17 5.07 -4.96 -26.98
CA GLU A 17 4.77 -5.37 -25.61
C GLU A 17 3.26 -5.39 -25.36
N LYS A 18 2.76 -6.47 -24.75
CA LYS A 18 1.36 -6.55 -24.32
C LYS A 18 1.14 -5.60 -23.14
N ILE A 19 -0.06 -5.00 -23.07
CA ILE A 19 -0.53 -4.27 -21.89
C ILE A 19 -0.35 -5.17 -20.67
N GLN A 20 0.53 -4.76 -19.75
CA GLN A 20 0.75 -5.47 -18.51
C GLN A 20 -0.21 -4.92 -17.46
N VAL A 21 -1.20 -5.73 -17.08
CA VAL A 21 -2.09 -5.42 -15.96
C VAL A 21 -1.45 -6.00 -14.70
N VAL A 22 -1.20 -5.14 -13.73
CA VAL A 22 -0.63 -5.50 -12.44
C VAL A 22 -1.70 -5.29 -11.39
N LYS A 23 -2.10 -6.37 -10.72
CA LYS A 23 -2.99 -6.31 -9.57
C LYS A 23 -2.17 -6.33 -8.29
N CYS A 24 -2.53 -5.41 -7.38
CA CYS A 24 -1.97 -5.31 -6.05
C CYS A 24 -3.09 -5.37 -5.01
N ILE A 25 -2.89 -6.11 -3.93
CA ILE A 25 -3.81 -6.15 -2.79
C ILE A 25 -3.22 -5.37 -1.64
N CYS A 26 -3.97 -4.41 -1.09
CA CYS A 26 -3.59 -3.70 0.13
C CYS A 26 -4.34 -4.29 1.33
N ILE A 27 -3.59 -4.92 2.24
CA ILE A 27 -4.08 -5.47 3.51
C ILE A 27 -4.13 -4.35 4.56
N ASN A 28 -5.11 -4.42 5.47
CA ASN A 28 -5.36 -3.47 6.57
C ASN A 28 -5.65 -2.05 6.08
N TYR A 29 -6.27 -1.92 4.90
CA TYR A 29 -6.60 -0.62 4.33
C TYR A 29 -7.62 0.16 5.17
N GLU A 30 -8.57 -0.54 5.79
CA GLU A 30 -9.53 0.12 6.69
C GLU A 30 -8.90 0.67 7.97
N GLU A 31 -7.96 -0.06 8.56
CA GLU A 31 -7.22 0.42 9.74
C GLU A 31 -6.47 1.71 9.40
N PHE A 32 -5.87 1.77 8.20
CA PHE A 32 -5.29 3.00 7.67
C PHE A 32 -6.31 4.14 7.54
N LEU A 33 -7.52 3.87 7.04
CA LEU A 33 -8.58 4.89 6.96
C LEU A 33 -9.03 5.37 8.34
N MET A 34 -9.16 4.45 9.30
CA MET A 34 -9.51 4.78 10.68
C MET A 34 -8.43 5.65 11.33
N ASP A 35 -7.15 5.32 11.13
CA ASP A 35 -6.05 6.13 11.63
C ASP A 35 -6.01 7.52 10.97
N CYS A 36 -6.31 7.62 9.68
CA CYS A 36 -6.49 8.91 9.02
C CYS A 36 -7.62 9.73 9.64
N GLU A 37 -8.75 9.10 9.98
CA GLU A 37 -9.87 9.78 10.63
C GLU A 37 -9.50 10.27 12.03
N ASN A 38 -8.76 9.45 12.80
CA ASN A 38 -8.38 9.73 14.17
C ASN A 38 -7.27 10.79 14.31
N PHE A 39 -6.28 10.75 13.41
CA PHE A 39 -5.05 11.54 13.56
C PHE A 39 -4.98 12.78 12.68
N VAL A 40 -5.84 12.93 11.68
CA VAL A 40 -5.93 14.17 10.88
C VAL A 40 -6.92 15.13 11.54
N GLN A 41 -6.53 16.39 11.71
CA GLN A 41 -7.46 17.39 12.25
C GLN A 41 -8.71 17.50 11.36
N LYS A 42 -9.89 17.64 11.97
CA LYS A 42 -11.19 17.74 11.28
C LYS A 42 -11.19 18.72 10.10
N ARG A 43 -10.55 19.89 10.27
CA ARG A 43 -10.45 20.92 9.22
C ARG A 43 -9.67 20.47 7.98
N TYR A 44 -8.78 19.48 8.11
CA TYR A 44 -7.96 18.95 7.01
C TYR A 44 -8.47 17.62 6.44
N GLN A 45 -9.58 17.07 6.95
CA GLN A 45 -10.09 15.76 6.51
C GLN A 45 -10.39 15.68 5.00
N LYS A 46 -10.86 16.78 4.41
CA LYS A 46 -11.19 16.87 2.97
C LYS A 46 -10.07 17.42 2.10
N PHE A 47 -8.89 17.71 2.69
CA PHE A 47 -7.79 18.34 1.96
C PHE A 47 -6.82 17.30 1.41
N ARG A 48 -6.09 17.69 0.35
CA ARG A 48 -5.08 16.83 -0.30
C ARG A 48 -3.95 16.39 0.64
N CYS A 49 -3.71 17.12 1.73
CA CYS A 49 -2.71 16.73 2.73
C CYS A 49 -3.13 15.56 3.61
N ASN A 50 -4.40 15.15 3.60
CA ASN A 50 -4.84 13.94 4.29
C ASN A 50 -4.15 12.71 3.65
N PRO A 51 -3.45 11.86 4.42
CA PRO A 51 -2.78 10.67 3.90
C PRO A 51 -3.69 9.77 3.06
N LYS A 52 -4.98 9.65 3.39
CA LYS A 52 -5.94 8.88 2.59
C LYS A 52 -6.06 9.38 1.15
N ASN A 53 -5.97 10.70 0.95
CA ASN A 53 -6.04 11.34 -0.36
C ASN A 53 -4.70 11.28 -1.11
N GLN A 54 -3.61 10.95 -0.42
CA GLN A 54 -2.27 10.79 -1.00
C GLN A 54 -1.96 9.33 -1.36
N PHE A 55 -2.70 8.38 -0.77
CA PHE A 55 -2.44 6.95 -0.88
C PHE A 55 -2.37 6.46 -2.32
N GLU A 56 -3.40 6.71 -3.13
CA GLU A 56 -3.45 6.17 -4.50
C GLU A 56 -2.27 6.65 -5.34
N LYS A 57 -1.97 7.96 -5.30
CA LYS A 57 -0.81 8.52 -6.00
C LYS A 57 0.53 7.92 -5.52
N LYS A 58 0.65 7.68 -4.21
CA LYS A 58 1.86 7.10 -3.63
C LYS A 58 2.00 5.63 -4.04
N ALA A 59 0.92 4.85 -3.90
CA ALA A 59 0.86 3.45 -4.30
C ALA A 59 1.20 3.30 -5.79
N ASP A 60 0.66 4.17 -6.65
CA ASP A 60 0.98 4.19 -8.07
C ASP A 60 2.47 4.36 -8.36
N THR A 61 3.10 5.33 -7.70
CA THR A 61 4.53 5.61 -7.87
C THR A 61 5.39 4.45 -7.38
N ILE A 62 4.99 3.84 -6.25
CA ILE A 62 5.71 2.71 -5.65
C ILE A 62 5.58 1.45 -6.53
N LEU A 63 4.39 1.16 -7.05
CA LEU A 63 4.18 0.04 -7.96
C LEU A 63 4.93 0.23 -9.29
N GLU A 64 4.94 1.44 -9.85
CA GLU A 64 5.78 1.74 -11.03
C GLU A 64 7.24 1.39 -10.78
N LYS A 65 7.80 1.84 -9.65
CA LYS A 65 9.18 1.51 -9.30
C LYS A 65 9.38 0.02 -9.12
N ALA A 66 8.51 -0.67 -8.39
CA ALA A 66 8.63 -2.11 -8.16
C ALA A 66 8.58 -2.95 -9.45
N ILE A 67 7.87 -2.46 -10.48
CA ILE A 67 7.78 -3.16 -11.76
C ILE A 67 9.03 -2.94 -12.62
N HIS A 68 9.58 -1.71 -12.63
CA HIS A 68 10.73 -1.36 -13.47
C HIS A 68 12.08 -1.68 -12.81
N GLU A 69 12.16 -1.57 -11.48
CA GLU A 69 13.35 -1.79 -10.69
C GLU A 69 13.32 -3.22 -10.13
N LYS A 70 14.35 -4.02 -10.40
CA LYS A 70 14.57 -5.31 -9.72
C LYS A 70 15.05 -5.09 -8.27
N ASN A 71 14.28 -4.33 -7.50
CA ASN A 71 14.58 -4.12 -6.09
C ASN A 71 14.30 -5.41 -5.31
N PHE A 72 15.05 -5.60 -4.23
CA PHE A 72 14.81 -6.67 -3.27
C PHE A 72 13.53 -6.37 -2.50
N MET A 73 12.62 -7.34 -2.43
CA MET A 73 11.43 -7.30 -1.58
C MET A 73 11.72 -8.03 -0.27
N PRO A 74 11.21 -7.55 0.89
CA PRO A 74 10.21 -6.49 1.05
C PRO A 74 10.82 -5.08 0.99
N ASP A 75 10.00 -4.08 0.64
CA ASP A 75 10.37 -2.66 0.72
C ASP A 75 9.35 -1.84 1.54
N LEU A 76 9.82 -0.81 2.24
CA LEU A 76 8.98 0.04 3.07
C LEU A 76 8.74 1.39 2.42
N PHE A 77 7.50 1.86 2.48
CA PHE A 77 7.17 3.23 2.11
C PHE A 77 6.25 3.87 3.14
N LEU A 78 6.29 5.20 3.18
CA LEU A 78 5.49 5.99 4.12
C LEU A 78 4.71 7.09 3.44
N ILE A 79 3.57 7.44 4.06
CA ILE A 79 2.79 8.63 3.76
C ILE A 79 2.82 9.52 4.99
N ARG A 80 3.36 10.73 4.83
CA ARG A 80 3.61 11.65 5.93
C ARG A 80 2.44 12.61 6.16
N LEU A 81 2.02 12.73 7.40
CA LEU A 81 1.15 13.80 7.91
C LEU A 81 2.00 14.78 8.73
N ASN A 82 2.01 16.04 8.31
CA ASN A 82 2.83 17.04 9.00
C ASN A 82 2.19 17.46 10.32
N ARG A 83 3.04 17.93 11.24
CA ARG A 83 2.69 18.42 12.57
C ARG A 83 1.45 19.32 12.61
N LYS A 84 1.38 20.31 11.72
CA LYS A 84 0.28 21.30 11.66
C LYS A 84 -1.08 20.72 11.30
N GLN A 85 -1.08 19.55 10.63
CA GLN A 85 -2.27 18.87 10.12
C GLN A 85 -2.71 17.74 11.04
N SER A 86 -1.82 17.26 11.90
CA SER A 86 -2.09 16.22 12.89
C SER A 86 -2.95 16.72 14.06
N ALA A 87 -3.81 15.86 14.60
CA ALA A 87 -4.63 16.14 15.77
C ALA A 87 -3.80 16.22 17.07
N CYS A 88 -2.65 15.54 17.10
CA CYS A 88 -1.76 15.47 18.28
C CYS A 88 -0.58 16.46 18.25
N ASN A 89 -0.49 17.34 17.23
CA ASN A 89 0.66 18.25 17.04
C ASN A 89 2.02 17.53 16.95
N SER A 90 2.05 16.34 16.34
CA SER A 90 3.27 15.57 15.99
C SER A 90 3.30 15.24 14.50
N GLN A 91 4.47 15.00 13.95
CA GLN A 91 4.56 14.40 12.63
C GLN A 91 4.16 12.93 12.75
N ILE A 92 3.37 12.42 11.81
CA ILE A 92 2.97 11.01 11.79
C ILE A 92 3.33 10.44 10.43
N ASP A 93 4.07 9.34 10.44
CA ASP A 93 4.36 8.57 9.24
C ASP A 93 3.50 7.30 9.24
N PHE A 94 2.57 7.22 8.28
CA PHE A 94 1.74 6.05 8.03
C PHE A 94 2.56 5.09 7.19
N VAL A 95 2.91 3.93 7.74
CA VAL A 95 3.91 3.03 7.17
C VAL A 95 3.24 1.85 6.51
N PHE A 96 3.74 1.54 5.32
CA PHE A 96 3.32 0.42 4.51
C PHE A 96 4.53 -0.40 4.11
N GLU A 97 4.33 -1.69 3.95
CA GLU A 97 5.29 -2.59 3.35
C GLU A 97 4.76 -3.09 2.02
N LEU A 98 5.63 -3.13 1.01
CA LEU A 98 5.39 -3.73 -0.28
C LEU A 98 6.12 -5.07 -0.36
N LEU A 99 5.39 -6.09 -0.78
CA LEU A 99 5.86 -7.44 -1.00
C LEU A 99 5.58 -7.83 -2.45
N ASP A 100 6.46 -8.63 -3.05
CA ASP A 100 6.08 -9.45 -4.19
C ASP A 100 5.43 -10.76 -3.71
N LYS A 101 4.69 -11.41 -4.61
CA LYS A 101 4.02 -12.68 -4.33
C LYS A 101 5.01 -13.77 -3.89
N SER A 102 6.17 -13.88 -4.53
CA SER A 102 7.18 -14.90 -4.21
C SER A 102 7.73 -14.77 -2.79
N PHE A 103 7.90 -13.54 -2.30
CA PHE A 103 8.31 -13.28 -0.94
C PHE A 103 7.24 -13.76 0.04
N LEU A 104 5.98 -13.37 -0.17
CA LEU A 104 4.86 -13.82 0.67
C LEU A 104 4.71 -15.35 0.67
N GLU A 105 4.97 -16.02 -0.45
CA GLU A 105 4.95 -17.49 -0.54
C GLU A 105 6.02 -18.17 0.32
N THR A 106 7.11 -17.49 0.64
CA THR A 106 8.25 -18.08 1.38
C THR A 106 8.37 -17.57 2.82
N ASP A 107 7.71 -16.47 3.17
CA ASP A 107 7.76 -15.89 4.51
C ASP A 107 6.72 -16.50 5.47
N PRO A 108 7.12 -17.36 6.43
CA PRO A 108 6.19 -17.97 7.37
C PRO A 108 5.61 -16.97 8.39
N ILE A 109 6.34 -15.89 8.69
CA ILE A 109 5.90 -14.91 9.70
C ILE A 109 4.70 -14.15 9.13
N ARG A 110 4.85 -13.53 7.96
CA ARG A 110 3.76 -12.76 7.36
C ARG A 110 2.54 -13.62 7.03
N LYS A 111 2.73 -14.87 6.59
CA LYS A 111 1.61 -15.81 6.39
C LYS A 111 0.81 -16.05 7.67
N SER A 112 1.46 -16.09 8.82
CA SER A 112 0.80 -16.33 10.11
C SER A 112 0.00 -15.12 10.61
N GLU A 113 0.31 -13.92 10.12
CA GLU A 113 -0.36 -12.66 10.48
C GLU A 113 -1.61 -12.38 9.61
N ILE A 114 -1.76 -13.10 8.50
CA ILE A 114 -2.81 -12.89 7.50
C ILE A 114 -3.87 -14.00 7.64
N SER A 115 -5.16 -13.64 7.57
CA SER A 115 -6.23 -14.65 7.55
C SER A 115 -6.11 -15.55 6.32
N VAL A 116 -6.47 -16.82 6.46
CA VAL A 116 -6.40 -17.81 5.35
C VAL A 116 -7.11 -17.29 4.10
N GLU A 117 -8.32 -16.73 4.26
CA GLU A 117 -9.10 -16.15 3.16
C GLU A 117 -8.36 -15.01 2.44
N THR A 118 -7.68 -14.13 3.19
CA THR A 118 -6.91 -13.03 2.59
C THR A 118 -5.64 -13.52 1.92
N LEU A 119 -5.01 -14.54 2.51
CA LEU A 119 -3.81 -15.16 1.95
C LEU A 119 -4.12 -15.80 0.60
N ASP A 120 -5.22 -16.54 0.48
CA ASP A 120 -5.65 -17.16 -0.78
C ASP A 120 -5.89 -16.10 -1.88
N LEU A 121 -6.49 -14.96 -1.53
CA LEU A 121 -6.63 -13.82 -2.44
C LEU A 121 -5.28 -13.25 -2.86
N CYS A 122 -4.36 -13.04 -1.91
CA CYS A 122 -3.01 -12.53 -2.20
C CYS A 122 -2.18 -13.48 -3.08
N LEU A 123 -2.41 -14.79 -2.95
CA LEU A 123 -1.72 -15.82 -3.71
C LEU A 123 -2.45 -16.21 -5.01
N SER A 124 -3.51 -15.49 -5.39
CA SER A 124 -4.20 -15.69 -6.67
C SER A 124 -3.27 -15.38 -7.86
N SER A 125 -3.52 -16.01 -9.01
CA SER A 125 -2.61 -15.95 -10.17
C SER A 125 -2.54 -14.57 -10.85
N ASP A 126 -3.54 -13.73 -10.63
CA ASP A 126 -3.65 -12.37 -11.16
C ASP A 126 -2.97 -11.32 -10.27
N VAL A 127 -2.60 -11.66 -9.02
CA VAL A 127 -1.94 -10.75 -8.07
C VAL A 127 -0.42 -10.82 -8.22
N SER A 128 0.21 -9.65 -8.40
CA SER A 128 1.67 -9.54 -8.52
C SER A 128 2.33 -8.98 -7.25
N PHE A 129 1.66 -8.05 -6.57
CA PHE A 129 2.19 -7.36 -5.40
C PHE A 129 1.18 -7.33 -4.26
N ILE A 130 1.69 -7.19 -3.05
CA ILE A 130 0.91 -7.06 -1.82
C ILE A 130 1.43 -5.86 -1.06
N MET A 131 0.55 -4.94 -0.71
CA MET A 131 0.83 -3.86 0.24
C MET A 131 0.24 -4.23 1.59
N VAL A 132 0.95 -3.97 2.68
CA VAL A 132 0.46 -4.19 4.04
C VAL A 132 0.60 -2.89 4.81
N TYR A 133 -0.51 -2.35 5.30
CA TYR A 133 -0.45 -1.27 6.28
C TYR A 133 0.01 -1.83 7.63
N ILE A 134 1.15 -1.35 8.13
CA ILE A 134 1.76 -1.85 9.37
C ILE A 134 1.55 -0.94 10.57
N GLY A 135 0.96 0.24 10.36
CA GLY A 135 0.63 1.21 11.41
C GLY A 135 1.34 2.56 11.26
N MET A 136 1.51 3.25 12.37
CA MET A 136 2.04 4.61 12.43
C MET A 136 3.31 4.70 13.27
N ASN A 137 4.28 5.47 12.77
CA ASN A 137 5.36 6.02 13.58
C ASN A 137 5.03 7.47 13.96
N LYS A 138 5.02 7.77 15.27
CA LYS A 138 4.63 9.08 15.84
C LYS A 138 5.81 9.79 16.48
#